data_AF-A0A9W7DFQ9-F1
#
_entry.id   AF-A0A9W7DFQ9-F1
#
_cell.length_a   1.000
_cell.length_b   1.000
_cell.length_c   1.000
_cell.angle_alpha   90.00
_cell.angle_beta   90.00
_cell.angle_gamma   90.00
#
_symmetry.space_group_name_H-M   'P 1'
#
loop_
_entity.id
_entity.type
_entity.pdbx_description
1 polymer ?
#
loop_
_entity_poly.entity_id
_entity_poly.type
_entity_poly.pdbx_seq_one_letter_code
_entity_poly.pdbx_strand_id
1 'polypeptide(L)'
;MKLPEDYKASLLVHNGTNTRIFSLFHSHDYISHKQVIQEWEDHKCTGTGTGTGTGMDPEDDVESDVPEFKGRLYWYTKWIPFTDDGFGQHYFVDLNPTSKGTVGQVGSFDRDVGVDELLAGSFYQFFSNYVRDVYCGKYRVEKWGLSNIDYCNS
;
A
#
# COMPACT_ATOMS: atom_id res chain seq x y z
N MET A 1 -5.27 -2.46 -17.28
CA MET A 1 -5.42 -2.74 -15.84
C MET A 1 -6.76 -2.16 -15.39
N LYS A 2 -7.48 -2.82 -14.47
CA LYS A 2 -8.76 -2.31 -13.92
C LYS A 2 -8.63 -2.21 -12.41
N LEU A 3 -8.95 -1.05 -11.83
CA LEU A 3 -8.99 -0.88 -10.39
C LEU A 3 -10.22 -1.60 -9.80
N PRO A 4 -10.13 -2.15 -8.58
CA PRO A 4 -11.28 -2.60 -7.81
C PRO A 4 -12.29 -1.47 -7.63
N GLU A 5 -13.58 -1.79 -7.70
CA GLU A 5 -14.64 -0.77 -7.68
C GLU A 5 -14.72 -0.05 -6.33
N ASP A 6 -14.36 -0.72 -5.23
CA ASP A 6 -14.31 -0.14 -3.88
C ASP A 6 -13.17 0.88 -3.73
N TYR A 7 -11.98 0.58 -4.25
CA TYR A 7 -10.89 1.56 -4.28
C TYR A 7 -11.23 2.75 -5.18
N LYS A 8 -11.82 2.49 -6.35
CA LYS A 8 -12.30 3.55 -7.25
C LYS A 8 -13.37 4.43 -6.58
N ALA A 9 -14.29 3.83 -5.82
CA ALA A 9 -15.30 4.57 -5.08
C ALA A 9 -14.66 5.50 -4.05
N SER A 10 -13.62 5.07 -3.33
CA SER A 10 -12.86 5.93 -2.42
C SER A 10 -12.27 7.14 -3.13
N LEU A 11 -11.57 6.92 -4.26
CA LEU A 11 -10.96 8.00 -5.04
C LEU A 11 -11.98 9.04 -5.57
N LEU A 12 -13.21 8.60 -5.87
CA LEU A 12 -14.30 9.49 -6.32
C LEU A 12 -14.85 10.37 -5.20
N VAL A 13 -14.76 9.93 -3.94
CA VAL A 13 -15.15 10.73 -2.77
C VAL A 13 -13.99 11.63 -2.32
N HIS A 14 -12.80 11.04 -2.19
CA HIS A 14 -11.58 11.71 -1.76
C HIS A 14 -10.41 11.30 -2.66
N ASN A 15 -9.93 12.24 -3.48
CA ASN A 15 -8.77 12.02 -4.35
C ASN A 15 -7.45 12.28 -3.61
N GLY A 16 -7.20 11.51 -2.56
CA GLY A 16 -6.07 11.68 -1.65
C GLY A 16 -6.27 12.79 -0.61
N THR A 17 -5.28 12.94 0.28
CA THR A 17 -5.14 14.06 1.21
C THR A 17 -4.35 15.16 0.53
N ASN A 18 -4.99 16.28 0.22
CA ASN A 18 -4.36 17.45 -0.42
C ASN A 18 -3.30 18.16 0.47
N THR A 19 -2.83 17.54 1.55
CA THR A 19 -1.92 18.14 2.53
C THR A 19 -0.91 17.11 3.04
N ARG A 20 0.39 17.38 2.86
CA ARG A 20 1.49 16.60 3.47
C ARG A 20 1.72 16.92 4.97
N ILE A 21 0.78 17.63 5.60
CA ILE A 21 0.92 18.11 6.98
C ILE A 21 0.32 17.09 7.97
N PHE A 22 -0.59 16.24 7.50
CA PHE A 22 -1.28 15.27 8.34
C PHE A 22 -1.53 13.98 7.56
N SER A 23 -0.75 12.96 7.87
CA SER A 23 -0.89 11.63 7.25
C SER A 23 -2.13 10.93 7.79
N LEU A 24 -2.93 10.39 6.87
CA LEU A 24 -4.21 9.74 7.22
C LEU A 24 -3.98 8.36 7.83
N PHE A 25 -3.09 7.57 7.25
CA PHE A 25 -2.92 6.16 7.59
C PHE A 25 -1.57 5.93 8.28
N HIS A 26 -1.51 6.12 9.61
CA HIS A 26 -0.31 5.77 10.39
C HIS A 26 0.99 6.30 9.76
N SER A 27 1.15 7.62 9.69
CA SER A 27 2.29 8.28 9.01
C SER A 27 2.42 8.05 7.50
N HIS A 28 1.44 7.41 6.86
CA HIS A 28 1.36 7.32 5.40
C HIS A 28 0.30 8.29 4.86
N ASP A 29 0.67 9.10 3.88
CA ASP A 29 -0.22 10.01 3.18
C ASP A 29 -1.16 9.22 2.26
N TYR A 30 -2.45 9.57 2.23
CA TYR A 30 -3.35 9.01 1.22
C TYR A 30 -3.13 9.76 -0.09
N ILE A 31 -2.59 9.10 -1.11
CA ILE A 31 -2.15 9.79 -2.32
C ILE A 31 -3.25 9.93 -3.38
N SER A 32 -3.21 11.02 -4.15
CA SER A 32 -4.15 11.26 -5.25
C SER A 32 -3.90 10.33 -6.44
N HIS A 33 -4.87 10.14 -7.33
CA HIS A 33 -4.69 9.29 -8.53
C HIS A 33 -3.49 9.69 -9.39
N LYS A 34 -3.11 10.98 -9.43
CA LYS A 34 -1.93 11.43 -10.17
C LYS A 34 -0.64 10.96 -9.50
N GLN A 35 -0.59 11.02 -8.18
CA GLN A 35 0.53 10.50 -7.40
C GLN A 35 0.58 8.98 -7.48
N VAL A 36 -0.57 8.27 -7.43
CA VAL A 36 -0.63 6.82 -7.65
C VAL A 36 0.04 6.43 -8.96
N ILE A 37 -0.26 7.15 -10.05
CA ILE A 37 0.37 6.92 -11.35
C ILE A 37 1.88 7.18 -11.29
N GLN A 38 2.31 8.29 -10.65
CA GLN A 38 3.71 8.64 -10.52
C GLN A 38 4.49 7.57 -9.73
N GLU A 39 4.04 7.24 -8.52
CA GLU A 39 4.65 6.20 -7.68
C GLU A 39 4.74 4.87 -8.41
N TRP A 40 3.66 4.47 -9.10
CA TRP A 40 3.65 3.22 -9.85
C TRP A 40 4.65 3.19 -11.02
N GLU A 41 4.82 4.30 -11.75
CA GLU A 41 5.84 4.39 -12.81
C GLU A 41 7.25 4.42 -12.22
N ASP A 42 7.46 5.09 -11.08
CA ASP A 42 8.76 5.13 -10.41
C ASP A 42 9.18 3.73 -9.92
N HIS A 43 8.26 2.97 -9.33
CA HIS A 43 8.50 1.59 -8.88
C HIS A 43 8.77 0.61 -10.02
N LYS A 44 8.21 0.84 -11.21
CA LYS A 44 8.56 0.04 -12.41
C LYS A 44 10.01 0.22 -12.84
N CYS A 45 10.56 1.42 -12.67
CA CYS A 45 11.92 1.74 -13.09
C CYS A 45 13.00 1.22 -12.13
N THR A 46 12.63 0.89 -10.89
CA THR A 46 13.57 0.47 -9.84
C THR A 46 13.63 -1.05 -9.62
N GLY A 47 12.68 -1.81 -10.15
CA GLY A 47 12.46 -3.26 -9.93
C GLY A 47 13.58 -4.24 -10.33
N THR A 48 14.81 -3.81 -10.65
CA THR A 48 15.93 -4.72 -10.99
C THR A 48 17.22 -4.49 -10.20
N GLY A 49 17.21 -3.65 -9.16
CA GLY A 49 18.36 -3.45 -8.26
C GLY A 49 19.64 -2.91 -8.92
N THR A 50 19.61 -2.51 -10.19
CA THR A 50 20.82 -2.10 -10.95
C THR A 50 20.60 -0.86 -11.83
N GLY A 51 19.54 -0.10 -11.61
CA GLY A 51 19.35 1.21 -12.25
C GLY A 51 19.23 1.18 -13.78
N THR A 52 18.92 0.02 -14.37
CA THR A 52 18.75 -0.14 -15.83
C THR A 52 17.52 -0.99 -16.22
N GLY A 53 16.63 -1.29 -15.27
CA GLY A 53 15.58 -2.29 -15.42
C GLY A 53 14.32 -1.84 -16.12
N THR A 54 14.02 -2.46 -17.26
CA THR A 54 12.64 -2.60 -17.74
C THR A 54 11.82 -3.30 -16.65
N GLY A 55 10.76 -2.67 -16.15
CA GLY A 55 9.86 -3.19 -15.12
C GLY A 55 9.14 -4.48 -15.53
N MET A 56 9.87 -5.58 -15.54
CA MET A 56 9.35 -6.93 -15.72
C MET A 56 9.02 -7.49 -14.34
N ASP A 57 7.75 -7.82 -14.15
CA ASP A 57 7.33 -8.78 -13.14
C ASP A 57 8.27 -10.00 -13.26
N PRO A 58 9.00 -10.41 -12.20
CA PRO A 58 9.89 -11.57 -12.29
C PRO A 58 9.11 -12.76 -12.86
N GLU A 59 9.65 -13.38 -13.91
CA GLU A 59 9.00 -14.53 -14.58
C GLU A 59 8.81 -15.71 -13.63
N ASP A 60 9.63 -15.77 -12.58
CA ASP A 60 9.53 -16.72 -11.48
C ASP A 60 8.81 -16.06 -10.29
N ASP A 61 7.74 -16.69 -9.82
CA ASP A 61 7.03 -16.36 -8.58
C ASP A 61 8.00 -16.42 -7.39
N VAL A 62 8.73 -15.34 -7.13
CA VAL A 62 9.54 -15.21 -5.91
C VAL A 62 8.56 -15.31 -4.75
N GLU A 63 8.65 -16.40 -3.99
CA GLU A 63 7.72 -16.69 -2.90
C GLU A 63 7.87 -15.63 -1.81
N SER A 64 6.77 -14.93 -1.53
CA SER A 64 6.67 -14.03 -0.39
C SER A 64 6.50 -14.83 0.90
N ASP A 65 7.04 -14.32 2.00
CA ASP A 65 6.74 -14.84 3.34
C ASP A 65 5.26 -14.61 3.72
N VAL A 66 4.58 -13.70 3.01
CA VAL A 66 3.13 -13.48 3.07
C VAL A 66 2.46 -14.20 1.90
N PRO A 67 1.83 -15.36 2.13
CA PRO A 67 1.50 -16.32 1.07
C PRO A 67 0.43 -15.87 0.09
N GLU A 68 -0.31 -14.79 0.39
CA GLU A 68 -1.30 -14.15 -0.47
C GLU A 68 -0.68 -13.29 -1.58
N PHE A 69 0.59 -12.89 -1.45
CA PHE A 69 1.28 -11.99 -2.36
C PHE A 69 2.36 -12.69 -3.20
N LYS A 70 2.56 -12.20 -4.43
CA LYS A 70 3.64 -12.63 -5.32
C LYS A 70 4.82 -11.68 -5.19
N GLY A 71 6.03 -12.20 -5.11
CA GLY A 71 7.21 -11.36 -4.98
C GLY A 71 7.51 -11.03 -3.52
N ARG A 72 8.71 -11.39 -3.07
CA ARG A 72 9.18 -11.09 -1.72
C ARG A 72 9.82 -9.71 -1.63
N LEU A 73 10.84 -9.45 -2.44
CA LEU A 73 11.78 -8.34 -2.26
C LEU A 73 11.58 -7.16 -3.24
N TYR A 74 10.68 -7.29 -4.21
CA TYR A 74 10.54 -6.32 -5.30
C TYR A 74 9.10 -5.90 -5.51
N TRP A 75 8.91 -4.67 -5.96
CA TRP A 75 7.60 -4.16 -6.33
C TRP A 75 7.05 -4.89 -7.56
N TYR A 76 5.81 -5.38 -7.46
CA TYR A 76 5.12 -6.05 -8.55
C TYR A 76 4.22 -5.08 -9.32
N THR A 77 4.21 -5.11 -10.66
CA THR A 77 3.50 -4.10 -11.46
C THR A 77 1.96 -4.16 -11.31
N LYS A 78 1.44 -5.23 -10.72
CA LYS A 78 0.02 -5.37 -10.38
C LYS A 78 -0.33 -4.87 -8.97
N TRP A 79 0.63 -4.31 -8.25
CA TRP A 79 0.40 -3.60 -7.00
C TRP A 79 0.22 -2.11 -7.27
N ILE A 80 -0.91 -1.57 -6.79
CA ILE A 80 -1.28 -0.18 -6.97
C ILE A 80 -1.04 0.54 -5.65
N PRO A 81 -0.02 1.40 -5.54
CA PRO A 81 0.22 2.13 -4.31
C PRO A 81 -0.96 3.07 -4.07
N PHE A 82 -1.42 3.17 -2.83
CA PHE A 82 -2.40 4.19 -2.44
C PHE A 82 -1.95 5.01 -1.25
N THR A 83 -0.75 4.74 -0.73
CA THR A 83 -0.09 5.61 0.22
C THR A 83 1.38 5.87 -0.12
N ASP A 84 1.95 6.89 0.51
CA ASP A 84 3.37 7.24 0.47
C ASP A 84 3.77 7.79 1.85
N ASP A 85 4.81 7.24 2.46
CA ASP A 85 5.39 7.75 3.72
C ASP A 85 6.60 8.69 3.48
N GLY A 86 7.06 8.82 2.23
CA GLY A 86 8.25 9.58 1.83
C GLY A 86 9.58 8.88 2.08
N PHE A 87 9.58 7.66 2.62
CA PHE A 87 10.77 6.87 2.94
C PHE A 87 10.82 5.50 2.25
N GLY A 88 9.77 5.15 1.49
CA GLY A 88 9.70 3.95 0.67
C GLY A 88 8.83 2.85 1.28
N GLN A 89 7.99 3.18 2.25
CA GLN A 89 6.90 2.32 2.70
C GLN A 89 5.59 2.72 2.02
N HIS A 90 4.89 1.72 1.52
CA HIS A 90 3.62 1.90 0.83
C HIS A 90 2.61 0.86 1.27
N TYR A 91 1.36 1.28 1.35
CA TYR A 91 0.24 0.36 1.26
C TYR A 91 -0.21 0.27 -0.19
N PHE A 92 -0.57 -0.93 -0.62
CA PHE A 92 -0.93 -1.20 -2.00
C PHE A 92 -2.18 -2.06 -2.12
N VAL A 93 -2.88 -1.90 -3.25
CA VAL A 93 -3.97 -2.77 -3.69
C VAL A 93 -3.40 -3.78 -4.68
N ASP A 94 -3.56 -5.06 -4.38
CA ASP A 94 -3.04 -6.15 -5.22
C ASP A 94 -4.06 -6.61 -6.26
N LEU A 95 -3.68 -6.54 -7.54
CA LEU A 95 -4.52 -6.95 -8.66
C LEU A 95 -4.20 -8.34 -9.22
N ASN A 96 -3.17 -9.02 -8.71
CA ASN A 96 -2.76 -10.35 -9.16
C ASN A 96 -2.18 -11.19 -8.00
N PRO A 97 -3.00 -11.47 -6.97
CA PRO A 97 -2.57 -12.26 -5.82
C PRO A 97 -2.25 -13.71 -6.20
N THR A 98 -1.71 -14.46 -5.24
CA THR A 98 -1.62 -15.92 -5.36
C THR A 98 -3.00 -16.58 -5.24
N SER A 99 -3.05 -17.91 -5.36
CA SER A 99 -4.28 -18.68 -5.12
C SER A 99 -4.79 -18.62 -3.68
N LYS A 100 -3.98 -18.13 -2.73
CA LYS A 100 -4.36 -17.93 -1.33
C LYS A 100 -4.93 -16.54 -1.06
N GLY A 101 -4.70 -15.58 -1.96
CA GLY A 101 -5.17 -14.20 -1.81
C GLY A 101 -6.47 -13.90 -2.55
N THR A 102 -6.88 -12.63 -2.52
CA THR A 102 -8.08 -12.11 -3.18
C THR A 102 -7.75 -10.87 -3.99
N VAL A 103 -8.26 -10.78 -5.23
CA VAL A 103 -8.04 -9.60 -6.08
C VAL A 103 -8.65 -8.37 -5.41
N GLY A 104 -7.84 -7.34 -5.20
CA GLY A 104 -8.21 -6.13 -4.47
C GLY A 104 -7.85 -6.15 -2.99
N GLN A 105 -7.17 -7.20 -2.49
CA GLN A 105 -6.60 -7.21 -1.15
C GLN A 105 -5.58 -6.09 -0.96
N VAL A 106 -5.37 -5.72 0.30
CA VAL A 106 -4.49 -4.62 0.71
C VAL A 106 -3.32 -5.18 1.49
N GLY A 107 -2.11 -4.81 1.10
CA GLY A 107 -0.87 -5.18 1.79
C GLY A 107 0.02 -3.98 2.10
N SER A 108 1.03 -4.22 2.94
CA SER A 108 2.15 -3.30 3.19
C SER A 108 3.41 -3.78 2.47
N PHE A 109 4.15 -2.81 1.94
CA PHE A 109 5.45 -2.99 1.30
C PHE A 109 6.43 -2.00 1.89
N ASP A 110 7.62 -2.48 2.22
CA ASP A 110 8.78 -1.67 2.60
C ASP A 110 9.91 -1.94 1.60
N ARG A 111 10.63 -0.88 1.22
CA ARG A 111 11.69 -0.93 0.23
C ARG A 111 12.87 -1.86 0.54
N ASP A 112 13.14 -2.13 1.82
CA ASP A 112 14.32 -2.86 2.27
C ASP A 112 13.97 -4.30 2.68
N VAL A 113 12.74 -4.55 3.15
CA VAL A 113 12.26 -5.90 3.51
C VAL A 113 11.32 -6.53 2.48
N GLY A 114 10.63 -5.71 1.69
CA GLY A 114 9.65 -6.14 0.71
C GLY A 114 8.22 -6.20 1.27
N VAL A 115 7.44 -7.21 0.87
CA VAL A 115 6.08 -7.40 1.40
C VAL A 115 6.15 -7.80 2.87
N ASP A 116 5.41 -7.07 3.71
CA ASP A 116 5.45 -7.24 5.16
C ASP A 116 4.16 -7.89 5.71
N GLU A 117 2.99 -7.35 5.36
CA GLU A 117 1.71 -7.82 5.95
C GLU A 117 0.54 -7.79 4.96
N LEU A 118 -0.40 -8.72 5.11
CA LEU A 118 -1.76 -8.64 4.57
C LEU A 118 -2.66 -7.84 5.53
N LEU A 119 -3.00 -6.61 5.15
CA LEU A 119 -3.79 -5.70 5.98
C LEU A 119 -5.30 -5.92 5.88
N ALA A 120 -5.80 -6.31 4.72
CA ALA A 120 -7.22 -6.62 4.50
C ALA A 120 -7.49 -7.38 3.19
N GLY A 121 -8.62 -8.07 3.08
CA GLY A 121 -9.05 -8.76 1.85
C GLY A 121 -9.70 -7.85 0.79
N SER A 122 -9.91 -6.57 1.10
CA SER A 122 -10.41 -5.55 0.16
C SER A 122 -10.07 -4.13 0.65
N PHE A 123 -10.10 -3.14 -0.25
CA PHE A 123 -9.92 -1.74 0.12
C PHE A 123 -11.05 -1.26 1.06
N TYR A 124 -12.29 -1.69 0.80
CA TYR A 124 -13.41 -1.39 1.68
C TYR A 124 -13.18 -1.90 3.11
N GLN A 125 -12.71 -3.15 3.25
CA GLN A 125 -12.43 -3.73 4.56
C GLN A 125 -11.29 -3.00 5.27
N PHE A 126 -10.20 -2.68 4.57
CA PHE A 126 -9.10 -1.88 5.10
C PHE A 126 -9.60 -0.54 5.67
N PHE A 127 -10.34 0.22 4.85
CA PHE A 127 -10.82 1.54 5.26
C PHE A 127 -11.83 1.45 6.42
N SER A 128 -12.70 0.43 6.40
CA SER A 128 -13.65 0.18 7.48
C SER A 128 -12.96 -0.17 8.80
N ASN A 129 -11.89 -0.97 8.75
CA ASN A 129 -11.06 -1.30 9.91
C ASN A 129 -10.40 -0.04 10.48
N TYR A 130 -9.80 0.79 9.62
CA TYR A 130 -9.21 2.06 10.03
C TYR A 130 -10.22 2.97 10.74
N VAL A 131 -11.40 3.18 10.15
CA VAL A 131 -12.46 4.00 10.76
C VAL A 131 -12.89 3.43 12.12
N ARG A 132 -13.08 2.12 12.21
CA ARG A 132 -13.40 1.44 13.48
C ARG A 132 -12.31 1.70 14.53
N ASP A 133 -11.04 1.56 14.16
CA ASP A 133 -9.91 1.75 15.08
C ASP A 133 -9.77 3.22 15.54
N VAL A 134 -10.12 4.19 14.68
CA VAL A 134 -10.26 5.60 15.06
C VAL A 134 -11.35 5.78 16.14
N TYR A 135 -12.55 5.23 15.93
CA TYR A 135 -13.63 5.32 16.92
C TYR A 135 -13.36 4.57 18.22
N CYS A 136 -12.55 3.50 18.18
CA CYS A 136 -12.10 2.78 19.37
C CYS A 136 -10.95 3.49 20.11
N GLY A 137 -10.48 4.64 19.62
CA GLY A 137 -9.42 5.40 20.27
C GLY A 137 -8.05 4.73 20.18
N LYS A 138 -7.78 3.92 19.13
CA LYS A 138 -6.48 3.26 18.93
C LYS A 138 -5.41 4.18 18.34
N TYR A 139 -5.75 5.42 18.03
CA TYR A 139 -4.82 6.40 17.48
C TYR A 139 -4.68 7.60 18.41
N ARG A 140 -3.46 8.14 18.48
CA ARG A 140 -3.16 9.44 19.09
C ARG A 140 -2.84 10.45 18.00
N VAL A 141 -3.18 11.71 18.24
CA VAL A 141 -2.79 12.82 17.37
C VAL A 141 -1.36 13.20 17.68
N GLU A 142 -0.49 13.12 16.70
CA GLU A 142 0.89 13.61 16.76
C GLU A 142 1.10 14.80 15.83
N LYS A 143 2.30 15.38 15.89
CA LYS A 143 2.68 16.56 15.11
C LYS A 143 2.42 16.41 13.60
N TRP A 144 2.47 15.19 13.07
CA TRP A 144 2.42 14.89 11.64
C TRP A 144 1.28 13.97 11.20
N GLY A 145 0.41 13.54 12.12
CA GLY A 145 -0.65 12.59 11.76
C GLY A 145 -1.21 11.81 12.93
N LEU A 146 -1.99 10.77 12.60
CA LEU A 146 -2.44 9.77 13.55
C LEU A 146 -1.40 8.66 13.66
N SER A 147 -0.94 8.35 14.87
CA SER A 147 -0.09 7.20 15.16
C SER A 147 -0.85 6.18 16.01
N ASN A 148 -0.64 4.90 15.73
CA ASN A 148 -1.29 3.82 16.47
C ASN A 148 -0.65 3.70 17.86
N ILE A 149 -1.49 3.54 18.89
CA ILE A 149 -1.09 3.50 20.30
C ILE A 149 -0.32 2.21 20.65
N ASP A 150 -0.59 1.10 19.96
CA ASP A 150 0.01 -0.20 20.25
C ASP A 150 1.45 -0.33 19.72
N TYR A 151 1.85 0.48 18.74
CA TYR A 151 3.20 0.47 18.14
C TYR A 151 4.31 1.05 19.05
N CYS A 152 3.97 1.62 20.20
CA CYS A 152 4.99 2.07 21.17
C CYS A 152 5.40 1.01 22.19
N ASN A 153 4.91 -0.23 22.06
CA ASN A 153 5.20 -1.34 22.98
C ASN A 153 5.91 -2.54 22.33
N SER A 154 6.35 -2.44 21.08
CA SER A 154 7.15 -3.46 20.36
C SER A 154 8.59 -3.02 20.18
#